data_AF-A0A5N0UUF2-F1
#
_entry.id   AF-A0A5N0UUF2-F1
#
_cell.length_a   1.000
_cell.length_b   1.000
_cell.length_c   1.000
_cell.angle_alpha   90.00
_cell.angle_beta   90.00
_cell.angle_gamma   90.00
#
_symmetry.space_group_name_H-M   'P 1'
#
loop_
_entity.id
_entity.type
_entity.pdbx_description
1 polymer ?
#
loop_
_entity_poly.entity_id
_entity_poly.type
_entity_poly.pdbx_seq_one_letter_code
_entity_poly.pdbx_strand_id
1 'polypeptide(L)'
;MPSDDEKTQLTRALYRAAYPEEDGAGIDEKVTVAARRISLAKEADPSTAAGARRVPDTVVHRAAPVRRRRRHRRLLVAGLAVLAIVVVVLGITQRQWVAEAAISPVGTTGTSIVTALAAVATVASNVRSRRRRILSCRVRIDTPFDVDKGEALRLEGEHAAVADPGFVVVRIKNAGGVEIEPDDYVSPLALHFPGRTVVSVDATESEPVELQRVVTKMPDFTIEPERVKLPMLRLGEEDSYKLVVVLSGTRPGEQHEVTVEGALREGAITTTEGREKIRPATLLWGGLTAVCAGVLAVVLLLNNVTPFTKLPEGVVCVPGEIAVEGSSAFGRAATELAGSYHAYCPQASVKVRTPGSLEGLRRLADNDNRGGQLALSDGRFDDPQFAQLVPQPLAIVPFTFVASANVPVNDLSLEDARRIFTGTARTWSDITGNPRDAGEIRVVGRTTSSGTRQALEQYVLSAPGVPRKQAQSTSDSCRERNAGVAPNLPIVCEQGSTANLTDQIASQDDAIGYADVSDVEQAANVKQISLDGRAATLDDIRAGYPFWTVEYLYSRGWPEPESLPAAFKDYLFTREGRATMAGFQYYACAEDLEVLCGRR
;
A
#
# COMPACT_ATOMS: atom_id res chain seq x y z
N MET A 1 2.17 29.68 -46.42
CA MET A 1 0.90 28.93 -46.33
C MET A 1 0.89 27.92 -47.45
N PRO A 2 0.53 26.65 -47.20
CA PRO A 2 0.53 25.62 -48.23
C PRO A 2 -0.39 26.02 -49.40
N SER A 3 -0.03 25.62 -50.61
CA SER A 3 -0.89 25.82 -51.79
C SER A 3 -2.18 24.99 -51.64
N ASP A 4 -3.25 25.35 -52.36
CA ASP A 4 -4.52 24.60 -52.27
C ASP A 4 -4.38 23.15 -52.75
N ASP A 5 -3.40 22.88 -53.62
CA ASP A 5 -3.05 21.54 -54.06
C ASP A 5 -2.37 20.72 -52.94
N GLU A 6 -1.48 21.36 -52.17
CA GLU A 6 -0.84 20.78 -50.98
C GLU A 6 -1.85 20.43 -49.88
N LYS A 7 -2.85 21.30 -49.64
CA LYS A 7 -3.92 21.05 -48.66
C LYS A 7 -4.81 19.88 -49.08
N THR A 8 -5.07 19.74 -50.37
CA THR A 8 -5.87 18.66 -50.92
C THR A 8 -5.16 17.31 -50.77
N GLN A 9 -3.85 17.28 -51.00
CA GLN A 9 -3.02 16.08 -50.78
C GLN A 9 -2.95 15.69 -49.30
N LEU A 10 -2.79 16.65 -48.39
CA LEU A 10 -2.81 16.40 -46.95
C LEU A 10 -4.17 15.85 -46.47
N THR A 11 -5.27 16.40 -47.00
CA THR A 11 -6.63 15.95 -46.68
C THR A 11 -6.86 14.52 -47.15
N ARG A 12 -6.42 14.19 -48.37
CA ARG A 12 -6.49 12.82 -48.92
C ARG A 12 -5.68 11.82 -48.08
N ALA A 13 -4.49 12.21 -47.61
CA ALA A 13 -3.68 11.37 -46.74
C ALA A 13 -4.36 11.10 -45.38
N LEU A 14 -5.02 12.11 -44.79
CA LEU A 14 -5.79 11.97 -43.56
C LEU A 14 -7.00 11.03 -43.73
N TYR A 15 -7.73 11.12 -44.83
CA TYR A 15 -8.87 10.23 -45.09
C TYR A 15 -8.45 8.78 -45.34
N ARG A 16 -7.31 8.54 -46.02
CA ARG A 16 -6.73 7.18 -46.15
C ARG A 16 -6.33 6.58 -44.82
N ALA A 17 -5.79 7.40 -43.91
CA ALA A 17 -5.41 6.93 -42.57
C ALA A 17 -6.64 6.63 -41.70
N ALA A 18 -7.73 7.38 -41.85
CA ALA A 18 -8.95 7.21 -41.06
C ALA A 18 -9.87 6.09 -41.58
N TYR A 19 -9.82 5.79 -42.88
CA TYR A 19 -10.68 4.80 -43.55
C TYR A 19 -9.86 3.88 -44.46
N PRO A 20 -9.05 2.97 -43.89
CA PRO A 20 -8.13 2.12 -44.64
C PRO A 20 -8.83 1.08 -45.53
N GLU A 21 -10.10 0.80 -45.27
CA GLU A 21 -10.92 -0.19 -45.98
C GLU A 21 -11.59 0.36 -47.25
N GLU A 22 -11.56 1.68 -47.48
CA GLU A 22 -12.18 2.31 -48.66
C GLU A 22 -11.22 2.46 -49.83
N ASP A 23 -11.74 2.25 -51.04
CA ASP A 23 -10.96 2.37 -52.26
C ASP A 23 -10.61 3.84 -52.60
N GLY A 24 -9.67 4.02 -53.52
CA GLY A 24 -9.18 5.34 -53.91
C GLY A 24 -10.28 6.27 -54.45
N ALA A 25 -11.34 5.71 -55.05
CA ALA A 25 -12.44 6.47 -55.63
C ALA A 25 -13.40 7.00 -54.54
N GLY A 26 -13.74 6.18 -53.55
CA GLY A 26 -14.56 6.59 -52.41
C GLY A 26 -13.88 7.67 -51.56
N ILE A 27 -12.55 7.62 -51.43
CA ILE A 27 -11.77 8.65 -50.75
C ILE A 27 -11.77 9.96 -51.53
N ASP A 28 -11.64 9.91 -52.86
CA ASP A 28 -11.68 11.11 -53.71
C ASP A 28 -13.07 11.77 -53.73
N GLU A 29 -14.14 10.97 -53.67
CA GLU A 29 -15.51 11.49 -53.52
C GLU A 29 -15.67 12.24 -52.19
N LYS A 30 -15.18 11.68 -51.08
CA LYS A 30 -15.25 12.30 -49.75
C LYS A 30 -14.43 13.58 -49.66
N VAL A 31 -13.23 13.60 -50.25
CA VAL A 31 -12.40 14.81 -50.33
C VAL A 31 -13.09 15.89 -51.17
N THR A 32 -13.75 15.51 -52.27
CA THR A 32 -14.52 16.43 -53.12
C THR A 32 -15.75 16.98 -52.40
N VAL A 33 -16.47 16.15 -51.64
CA VAL A 33 -17.61 16.59 -50.81
C VAL A 33 -17.14 17.51 -49.69
N ALA A 34 -16.00 17.25 -49.06
CA ALA A 34 -15.42 18.11 -48.03
C ALA A 34 -14.98 19.46 -48.61
N ALA A 35 -14.32 19.47 -49.78
CA ALA A 35 -13.94 20.68 -50.49
C ALA A 35 -15.18 21.49 -50.92
N ARG A 36 -16.23 20.82 -51.40
CA ARG A 36 -17.51 21.44 -51.76
C ARG A 36 -18.25 22.00 -50.55
N ARG A 37 -18.17 21.36 -49.38
CA ARG A 37 -18.72 21.92 -48.12
C ARG A 37 -17.97 23.16 -47.65
N ILE A 38 -16.65 23.21 -47.86
CA ILE A 38 -15.83 24.37 -47.54
C ILE A 38 -16.06 25.51 -48.54
N SER A 39 -16.28 25.20 -49.83
CA SER A 39 -16.64 26.20 -50.84
C SER A 39 -18.07 26.72 -50.63
N LEU A 40 -19.04 25.85 -50.33
CA LEU A 40 -20.40 26.25 -49.96
C LEU A 40 -20.44 27.04 -48.65
N ALA A 41 -19.56 26.75 -47.69
CA ALA A 41 -19.41 27.56 -46.48
C ALA A 41 -18.72 28.92 -46.72
N LYS A 42 -17.99 29.07 -47.83
CA LYS A 42 -17.40 30.35 -48.28
C LYS A 42 -18.34 31.15 -49.18
N GLU A 43 -19.20 30.48 -49.96
CA GLU A 43 -20.21 31.08 -50.85
C GLU A 43 -21.53 31.38 -50.12
N ALA A 44 -21.82 30.70 -49.02
CA ALA A 44 -22.82 31.13 -48.05
C ALA A 44 -22.29 32.36 -47.32
N ASP A 45 -22.36 33.50 -48.01
CA ASP A 45 -22.12 34.81 -47.43
C ASP A 45 -23.02 35.00 -46.20
N PRO A 46 -22.47 35.05 -44.97
CA PRO A 46 -23.24 35.28 -43.76
C PRO A 46 -23.95 36.64 -43.76
N SER A 47 -23.64 37.51 -44.72
CA SER A 47 -24.18 38.87 -44.85
C SER A 47 -25.41 39.01 -45.76
N THR A 48 -25.87 37.94 -46.43
CA THR A 48 -27.21 37.92 -47.06
C THR A 48 -28.33 37.57 -46.08
N ALA A 49 -27.99 37.05 -44.89
CA ALA A 49 -28.88 37.03 -43.71
C ALA A 49 -28.70 38.33 -42.90
N ALA A 50 -28.98 39.46 -43.53
CA ALA A 50 -28.98 40.75 -42.85
C ALA A 50 -30.14 40.79 -41.83
N GLY A 51 -29.88 40.38 -40.58
CA GLY A 51 -30.78 40.66 -39.46
C GLY A 51 -31.03 39.57 -38.42
N ALA A 52 -30.30 38.45 -38.39
CA ALA A 52 -30.45 37.48 -37.30
C ALA A 52 -29.90 38.04 -35.97
N ARG A 53 -30.73 38.75 -35.20
CA ARG A 53 -30.40 39.21 -33.85
C ARG A 53 -30.77 38.10 -32.84
N ARG A 54 -29.84 37.76 -31.94
CA ARG A 54 -30.16 36.91 -30.77
C ARG A 54 -31.10 37.69 -29.84
N VAL A 55 -32.32 37.19 -29.67
CA VAL A 55 -33.29 37.70 -28.69
C VAL A 55 -32.84 37.30 -27.27
N PRO A 56 -32.98 38.16 -26.25
CA PRO A 56 -32.74 37.78 -24.86
C PRO A 56 -33.79 36.75 -24.39
N ASP A 57 -33.35 35.67 -23.76
CA ASP A 57 -34.23 34.62 -23.23
C ASP A 57 -34.81 35.03 -21.85
N THR A 58 -36.10 35.36 -21.74
CA THR A 58 -36.79 35.33 -20.43
C THR A 58 -37.66 34.09 -20.25
N VAL A 59 -37.32 33.31 -19.22
CA VAL A 59 -38.16 32.23 -18.71
C VAL A 59 -39.09 32.82 -17.65
N VAL A 60 -40.40 32.83 -17.89
CA VAL A 60 -41.38 33.13 -16.84
C VAL A 60 -41.52 31.90 -15.94
N HIS A 61 -40.64 31.77 -14.95
CA HIS A 61 -40.79 30.78 -13.89
C HIS A 61 -41.99 31.15 -13.00
N ARG A 62 -43.10 30.42 -13.09
CA ARG A 62 -44.05 30.28 -11.97
C ARG A 62 -43.90 28.90 -11.32
N ALA A 63 -42.83 28.72 -10.57
CA ALA A 63 -42.73 27.66 -9.57
C ALA A 63 -41.93 28.14 -8.35
N ALA A 64 -42.47 27.90 -7.17
CA ALA A 64 -42.08 28.51 -5.89
C ALA A 64 -40.57 28.36 -5.56
N PRO A 65 -39.93 29.40 -4.99
CA PRO A 65 -38.56 29.30 -4.54
C PRO A 65 -38.48 28.36 -3.33
N VAL A 66 -37.87 27.18 -3.50
CA VAL A 66 -37.44 26.35 -2.36
C VAL A 66 -36.32 27.09 -1.64
N ARG A 67 -36.69 27.74 -0.54
CA ARG A 67 -35.83 28.48 0.37
C ARG A 67 -34.88 27.50 1.08
N ARG A 68 -33.70 27.18 0.52
CA ARG A 68 -32.66 26.45 1.29
C ARG A 68 -31.23 26.97 1.08
N ARG A 69 -30.72 27.52 2.19
CA ARG A 69 -29.33 27.49 2.70
C ARG A 69 -28.22 28.17 1.87
N ARG A 70 -28.32 29.49 1.65
CA ARG A 70 -27.14 30.34 1.34
C ARG A 70 -26.18 30.53 2.54
N ARG A 71 -26.68 30.40 3.78
CA ARG A 71 -25.90 30.67 5.02
C ARG A 71 -24.84 29.61 5.34
N HIS A 72 -25.12 28.32 5.09
CA HIS A 72 -24.16 27.24 5.37
C HIS A 72 -22.93 27.26 4.45
N ARG A 73 -23.07 27.75 3.22
CA ARG A 73 -21.99 27.77 2.23
C ARG A 73 -20.89 28.79 2.58
N ARG A 74 -21.27 29.93 3.18
CA ARG A 74 -20.31 30.94 3.66
C ARG A 74 -19.61 30.50 4.94
N LEU A 75 -20.32 29.83 5.85
CA LEU A 75 -19.74 29.29 7.09
C LEU A 75 -18.73 28.17 6.82
N LEU A 76 -18.99 27.30 5.85
CA LEU A 76 -18.06 26.22 5.46
C LEU A 76 -16.77 26.75 4.81
N VAL A 77 -16.88 27.73 3.91
CA VAL A 77 -15.71 28.34 3.28
C VAL A 77 -14.87 29.13 4.29
N ALA A 78 -15.51 29.84 5.21
CA ALA A 78 -14.82 30.52 6.30
C ALA A 78 -14.11 29.53 7.25
N GLY A 79 -14.76 28.42 7.60
CA GLY A 79 -14.16 27.38 8.45
C GLY A 79 -12.92 26.72 7.83
N LEU A 80 -12.95 26.44 6.53
CA LEU A 80 -11.80 25.87 5.80
C LEU A 80 -10.64 26.85 5.64
N ALA A 81 -10.93 28.14 5.43
CA ALA A 81 -9.88 29.16 5.35
C ALA A 81 -9.16 29.35 6.70
N VAL A 82 -9.91 29.33 7.81
CA VAL A 82 -9.33 29.38 9.16
C VAL A 82 -8.48 28.14 9.44
N LEU A 83 -8.94 26.94 9.05
CA LEU A 83 -8.17 25.71 9.22
C LEU A 83 -6.86 25.74 8.43
N ALA A 84 -6.88 26.21 7.18
CA ALA A 84 -5.68 26.34 6.34
C ALA A 84 -4.69 27.34 6.93
N ILE A 85 -5.17 28.48 7.46
CA ILE A 85 -4.32 29.46 8.14
C ILE A 85 -3.72 28.87 9.41
N VAL A 86 -4.50 28.13 10.21
CA VAL A 86 -4.00 27.47 11.42
C VAL A 86 -2.94 26.42 11.09
N VAL A 87 -3.11 25.61 10.03
CA VAL A 87 -2.11 24.63 9.58
C VAL A 87 -0.84 25.30 9.07
N VAL A 88 -0.96 26.40 8.31
CA VAL A 88 0.21 27.14 7.81
C VAL A 88 0.94 27.85 8.95
N VAL A 89 0.22 28.47 9.89
CA VAL A 89 0.80 29.13 11.06
C VAL A 89 1.48 28.10 11.97
N LEU A 90 0.83 26.97 12.27
CA LEU A 90 1.44 25.87 13.03
C LEU A 90 2.67 25.29 12.31
N GLY A 91 2.61 25.11 10.99
CA GLY A 91 3.73 24.62 10.18
C GLY A 91 4.92 25.58 10.12
N ILE A 92 4.69 26.89 10.24
CA ILE A 92 5.75 27.90 10.27
C ILE A 92 6.34 28.05 11.67
N THR A 93 5.53 27.97 12.74
CA THR A 93 5.99 28.26 14.11
C THR A 93 6.49 27.03 14.89
N GLN A 94 6.12 25.80 14.50
CA GLN A 94 6.35 24.57 15.28
C GLN A 94 6.93 23.42 14.41
N ARG A 95 8.05 23.68 13.72
CA ARG A 95 8.65 22.72 12.75
C ARG A 95 9.01 21.35 13.32
N GLN A 96 9.37 21.24 14.60
CA GLN A 96 9.82 19.97 15.20
C GLN A 96 8.65 19.03 15.53
N TRP A 97 7.57 19.55 16.09
CA TRP A 97 6.39 18.75 16.48
C TRP A 97 5.57 18.23 15.28
N VAL A 98 5.46 19.02 14.21
CA VAL A 98 4.67 18.63 13.03
C VAL A 98 5.34 17.50 12.24
N ALA A 99 6.67 17.46 12.20
CA ALA A 99 7.42 16.38 11.57
C ALA A 99 7.24 15.05 12.33
N GLU A 100 7.35 15.07 13.66
CA GLU A 100 7.16 13.88 14.49
C GLU A 100 5.72 13.34 14.44
N ALA A 101 4.72 14.23 14.45
CA ALA A 101 3.32 13.83 14.40
C ALA A 101 2.90 13.27 13.03
N ALA A 102 3.40 13.84 11.93
CA ALA A 102 3.04 13.43 10.57
C ALA A 102 3.64 12.07 10.16
N ILE A 103 4.76 11.67 10.77
CA ILE A 103 5.50 10.44 10.44
C ILE A 103 5.12 9.26 11.36
N SER A 104 4.45 9.53 12.48
CA SER A 104 3.95 8.48 13.38
C SER A 104 2.94 7.54 12.69
N PRO A 105 2.80 6.26 13.13
CA PRO A 105 1.77 5.35 12.61
C PRO A 105 0.34 5.90 12.72
N VAL A 106 0.10 6.77 13.71
CA VAL A 106 -1.19 7.45 13.91
C VAL A 106 -1.38 8.57 12.88
N GLY A 107 -0.31 9.27 12.50
CA GLY A 107 -0.33 10.31 11.46
C GLY A 107 -0.55 9.75 10.05
N THR A 108 0.08 8.62 9.72
CA THR A 108 -0.06 7.95 8.41
C THR A 108 -1.45 7.33 8.21
N THR A 109 -2.01 6.72 9.26
CA THR A 109 -3.40 6.23 9.24
C THR A 109 -4.41 7.38 9.13
N GLY A 110 -4.20 8.47 9.88
CA GLY A 110 -5.06 9.66 9.79
C GLY A 110 -5.09 10.30 8.40
N THR A 111 -3.92 10.48 7.78
CA THR A 111 -3.81 11.07 6.42
C THR A 111 -4.42 10.17 5.34
N SER A 112 -4.31 8.85 5.48
CA SER A 112 -4.92 7.87 4.56
C SER A 112 -6.45 7.93 4.61
N ILE A 113 -7.04 8.01 5.81
CA ILE A 113 -8.50 8.11 6.01
C ILE A 113 -9.04 9.40 5.39
N VAL A 114 -8.38 10.53 5.62
CA VAL A 114 -8.79 11.83 5.07
C VAL A 114 -8.75 11.81 3.53
N THR A 115 -7.71 11.21 2.94
CA THR A 115 -7.57 11.09 1.48
C THR A 115 -8.70 10.24 0.88
N ALA A 116 -9.01 9.10 1.50
CA ALA A 116 -10.10 8.23 1.07
C ALA A 116 -11.47 8.92 1.15
N LEU A 117 -11.76 9.63 2.25
CA LEU A 117 -13.00 10.39 2.41
C LEU A 117 -13.15 11.51 1.37
N ALA A 118 -12.07 12.24 1.05
CA ALA A 118 -12.07 13.27 0.02
C ALA A 118 -12.31 12.70 -1.39
N ALA A 119 -11.71 11.54 -1.71
CA ALA A 119 -11.95 10.84 -2.97
C ALA A 119 -13.41 10.38 -3.11
N VAL A 120 -13.97 9.75 -2.06
CA VAL A 120 -15.38 9.32 -2.03
C VAL A 120 -16.33 10.52 -2.19
N ALA A 121 -16.06 11.64 -1.51
CA ALA A 121 -16.87 12.86 -1.65
C ALA A 121 -16.82 13.43 -3.07
N THR A 122 -15.67 13.38 -3.74
CA THR A 122 -15.49 13.80 -5.14
C THR A 122 -16.32 12.95 -6.09
N VAL A 123 -16.22 11.62 -5.95
CA VAL A 123 -16.99 10.66 -6.76
C VAL A 123 -18.49 10.82 -6.51
N ALA A 124 -18.93 10.89 -5.25
CA ALA A 124 -20.34 11.07 -4.90
C ALA A 124 -20.91 12.39 -5.44
N SER A 125 -20.13 13.47 -5.40
CA SER A 125 -20.53 14.77 -5.98
C SER A 125 -20.71 14.69 -7.51
N ASN A 126 -19.79 14.00 -8.20
CA ASN A 126 -19.83 13.84 -9.65
C ASN A 126 -20.96 12.90 -10.13
N VAL A 127 -21.18 11.79 -9.42
CA VAL A 127 -22.30 10.88 -9.70
C VAL A 127 -23.64 11.59 -9.48
N ARG A 128 -23.75 12.44 -8.46
CA ARG A 128 -24.97 13.19 -8.17
C ARG A 128 -25.27 14.30 -9.19
N SER A 129 -24.27 14.88 -9.85
CA SER A 129 -24.52 15.83 -10.96
C SER A 129 -25.07 15.11 -12.19
N ARG A 130 -24.53 13.95 -12.54
CA ARG A 130 -24.98 13.18 -13.72
C ARG A 130 -26.41 12.66 -13.64
N ARG A 131 -26.99 12.53 -12.44
CA ARG A 131 -28.37 12.01 -12.24
C ARG A 131 -29.49 13.06 -12.30
N ARG A 132 -29.36 14.14 -13.07
CA ARG A 132 -30.41 15.18 -13.18
C ARG A 132 -31.09 15.18 -14.55
N ARG A 133 -32.42 15.32 -14.54
CA ARG A 133 -33.25 15.57 -15.73
C ARG A 133 -33.17 17.05 -16.10
N ILE A 134 -32.72 17.38 -17.30
CA ILE A 134 -32.61 18.76 -17.79
C ILE A 134 -33.11 18.82 -19.22
N LEU A 135 -34.16 19.59 -19.48
CA LEU A 135 -34.66 19.82 -20.83
C LEU A 135 -34.21 21.20 -21.31
N SER A 136 -33.43 21.23 -22.38
CA SER A 136 -32.98 22.45 -23.03
C SER A 136 -33.93 22.82 -24.15
N CYS A 137 -34.51 24.02 -24.10
CA CYS A 137 -35.37 24.57 -25.15
C CYS A 137 -34.78 25.90 -25.64
N ARG A 138 -34.10 25.88 -26.79
CA ARG A 138 -33.32 27.02 -27.26
C ARG A 138 -33.85 27.58 -28.57
N VAL A 139 -34.14 28.87 -28.59
CA VAL A 139 -34.41 29.63 -29.81
C VAL A 139 -33.08 29.90 -30.53
N ARG A 140 -32.95 29.39 -31.76
CA ARG A 140 -31.72 29.46 -32.57
C ARG A 140 -31.77 30.59 -33.58
N ILE A 141 -32.94 30.81 -34.19
CA ILE A 141 -33.18 31.82 -35.23
C ILE A 141 -34.57 32.40 -34.93
N ASP A 142 -34.70 33.72 -35.01
CA ASP A 142 -35.97 34.46 -34.97
C ASP A 142 -35.80 35.66 -35.92
N THR A 143 -36.31 35.54 -37.15
CA THR A 143 -36.05 36.52 -38.22
C THR A 143 -37.31 36.71 -39.08
N PRO A 144 -37.64 37.94 -39.50
CA PRO A 144 -38.65 38.17 -40.54
C PRO A 144 -38.20 37.60 -41.89
N PHE A 145 -39.15 37.27 -42.75
CA PHE A 145 -38.91 37.03 -44.17
C PHE A 145 -38.79 38.38 -44.88
N ASP A 146 -37.68 38.62 -45.57
CA ASP A 146 -37.53 39.79 -46.43
C ASP A 146 -38.09 39.43 -47.82
N VAL A 147 -39.20 40.07 -48.18
CA VAL A 147 -39.87 39.88 -49.47
C VAL A 147 -39.96 41.26 -50.09
N ASP A 148 -39.35 41.43 -51.27
CA ASP A 148 -39.40 42.69 -52.00
C ASP A 148 -40.85 43.20 -52.09
N LYS A 149 -41.03 44.47 -51.71
CA LYS A 149 -42.32 45.12 -51.48
C LYS A 149 -43.30 44.89 -52.64
N GLY A 150 -44.30 44.02 -52.46
CA GLY A 150 -45.46 44.00 -53.36
C GLY A 150 -46.34 42.75 -53.34
N GLU A 151 -45.84 41.57 -52.94
CA GLU A 151 -46.63 40.33 -53.00
C GLU A 151 -46.65 39.61 -51.66
N ALA A 152 -47.85 39.27 -51.17
CA ALA A 152 -47.99 38.38 -50.04
C ALA A 152 -47.57 36.97 -50.45
N LEU A 153 -46.72 36.31 -49.65
CA LEU A 153 -46.32 34.93 -49.91
C LEU A 153 -47.58 34.03 -49.88
N ARG A 154 -47.89 33.41 -51.02
CA ARG A 154 -48.78 32.25 -51.09
C ARG A 154 -47.96 31.01 -50.76
N LEU A 155 -48.18 30.43 -49.59
CA LEU A 155 -47.72 29.09 -49.27
C LEU A 155 -48.62 28.10 -50.04
N GLU A 156 -48.07 27.16 -50.80
CA GLU A 156 -48.85 26.09 -51.44
C GLU A 156 -49.49 25.21 -50.36
N GLY A 157 -50.78 25.47 -50.11
CA GLY A 157 -51.62 24.86 -49.08
C GLY A 157 -52.80 25.79 -48.76
N GLU A 158 -53.88 25.28 -48.17
CA GLU A 158 -55.20 25.93 -47.98
C GLU A 158 -55.24 27.19 -47.08
N HIS A 159 -54.21 28.05 -47.05
CA HIS A 159 -54.14 29.20 -46.14
C HIS A 159 -53.86 30.51 -46.89
N ALA A 160 -54.56 31.56 -46.45
CA ALA A 160 -54.54 32.91 -47.02
C ALA A 160 -53.15 33.57 -46.97
N ALA A 161 -52.97 34.58 -47.82
CA ALA A 161 -51.82 35.49 -47.84
C ALA A 161 -51.34 35.88 -46.43
N VAL A 162 -50.08 35.57 -46.11
CA VAL A 162 -49.49 35.83 -44.79
C VAL A 162 -48.89 37.23 -44.77
N ALA A 163 -49.43 38.12 -43.93
CA ALA A 163 -48.89 39.47 -43.72
C ALA A 163 -47.69 39.43 -42.76
N ASP A 164 -46.61 40.14 -43.10
CA ASP A 164 -45.35 40.21 -42.34
C ASP A 164 -44.82 38.83 -41.90
N PRO A 165 -44.47 37.93 -42.85
CA PRO A 165 -44.05 36.58 -42.52
C PRO A 165 -42.70 36.57 -41.77
N GLY A 166 -42.51 35.62 -40.86
CA GLY A 166 -41.25 35.36 -40.17
C GLY A 166 -41.12 33.89 -39.78
N PHE A 167 -39.93 33.45 -39.38
CA PHE A 167 -39.76 32.10 -38.86
C PHE A 167 -38.87 32.04 -37.62
N VAL A 168 -39.19 31.10 -36.74
CA VAL A 168 -38.45 30.80 -35.52
C VAL A 168 -38.00 29.35 -35.53
N VAL A 169 -36.71 29.12 -35.29
CA VAL A 169 -36.16 27.76 -35.14
C VAL A 169 -35.87 27.48 -33.67
N VAL A 170 -36.51 26.47 -33.09
CA VAL A 170 -36.32 26.08 -31.69
C VAL A 170 -35.75 24.67 -31.61
N ARG A 171 -34.64 24.48 -30.88
CA ARG A 171 -34.08 23.16 -30.58
C ARG A 171 -34.49 22.73 -29.18
N ILE A 172 -35.16 21.59 -29.08
CA ILE A 172 -35.48 20.90 -27.83
C ILE A 172 -34.51 19.74 -27.68
N LYS A 173 -33.88 19.60 -26.51
CA LYS A 173 -32.89 18.55 -26.24
C LYS A 173 -32.95 18.09 -24.78
N ASN A 174 -32.85 16.79 -24.52
CA ASN A 174 -32.47 16.32 -23.19
C ASN A 174 -30.98 16.57 -22.96
N ALA A 175 -30.68 17.55 -22.10
CA ALA A 175 -29.33 17.93 -21.71
C ALA A 175 -28.94 17.36 -20.33
N GLY A 176 -29.78 16.51 -19.75
CA GLY A 176 -29.52 15.78 -18.51
C GLY A 176 -28.96 14.38 -18.77
N GLY A 177 -28.34 13.78 -17.76
CA GLY A 177 -27.81 12.41 -17.82
C GLY A 177 -28.83 11.35 -17.39
N VAL A 178 -30.13 11.68 -17.45
CA VAL A 178 -31.24 10.78 -17.13
C VAL A 178 -32.29 10.95 -18.21
N GLU A 179 -32.83 9.83 -18.66
CA GLU A 179 -33.97 9.78 -19.58
C GLU A 179 -35.19 10.51 -19.00
N ILE A 180 -35.89 11.24 -19.86
CA ILE A 180 -37.13 11.95 -19.51
C ILE A 180 -38.28 11.13 -20.08
N GLU A 181 -39.18 10.67 -19.23
CA GLU A 181 -40.39 9.94 -19.65
C GLU A 181 -41.61 10.90 -19.71
N PRO A 182 -42.69 10.54 -20.43
CA PRO A 182 -43.92 11.34 -20.45
C PRO A 182 -44.47 11.70 -19.05
N ASP A 183 -44.35 10.79 -18.09
CA ASP A 183 -44.81 10.99 -16.70
C ASP A 183 -43.93 11.96 -15.88
N ASP A 184 -42.73 12.29 -16.37
CA ASP A 184 -41.85 13.28 -15.74
C ASP A 184 -42.28 14.72 -16.02
N TYR A 185 -43.16 14.95 -17.00
CA TYR A 185 -43.70 16.27 -17.30
C TYR A 185 -44.82 16.62 -16.30
N VAL A 186 -44.58 17.61 -15.45
CA VAL A 186 -45.61 18.19 -14.58
C VAL A 186 -46.56 19.07 -15.39
N SER A 187 -46.04 19.74 -16.42
CA SER A 187 -46.82 20.44 -17.44
C SER A 187 -46.12 20.34 -18.79
N PRO A 188 -46.85 20.28 -19.91
CA PRO A 188 -46.24 20.17 -21.24
C PRO A 188 -45.41 21.42 -21.55
N LEU A 189 -44.39 21.25 -22.38
CA LEU A 189 -43.58 22.36 -22.86
C LEU A 189 -44.42 23.18 -23.86
N ALA A 190 -44.51 24.49 -23.67
CA ALA A 190 -45.23 25.40 -24.55
C ALA A 190 -44.36 26.59 -24.93
N LEU A 191 -44.36 26.91 -26.22
CA LEU A 191 -43.72 28.08 -26.80
C LEU A 191 -44.79 29.15 -27.01
N HIS A 192 -44.56 30.34 -26.49
CA HIS A 192 -45.46 31.48 -26.69
C HIS A 192 -44.78 32.53 -27.56
N PHE A 193 -45.54 33.10 -28.49
CA PHE A 193 -45.12 34.09 -29.47
C PHE A 193 -46.02 35.34 -29.36
N PRO A 194 -45.90 36.14 -28.28
CA PRO A 194 -46.80 37.26 -28.03
C PRO A 194 -46.82 38.24 -29.20
N GLY A 195 -48.02 38.60 -29.66
CA GLY A 195 -48.22 39.53 -30.77
C GLY A 195 -47.86 38.99 -32.16
N ARG A 196 -47.61 37.68 -32.30
CA ARG A 196 -47.36 37.00 -33.59
C ARG A 196 -48.27 35.78 -33.72
N THR A 197 -48.87 35.60 -34.90
CA THR A 197 -49.76 34.45 -35.13
C THR A 197 -48.99 33.27 -35.74
N VAL A 198 -49.12 32.07 -35.17
CA VAL A 198 -48.53 30.84 -35.69
C VAL A 198 -49.31 30.39 -36.93
N VAL A 199 -48.60 30.29 -38.05
CA VAL A 199 -49.15 29.87 -39.35
C VAL A 199 -48.93 28.38 -39.57
N SER A 200 -47.71 27.90 -39.34
CA SER A 200 -47.38 26.49 -39.45
C SER A 200 -46.21 26.12 -38.55
N VAL A 201 -46.11 24.84 -38.20
CA VAL A 201 -44.98 24.29 -37.44
C VAL A 201 -44.57 22.97 -38.06
N ASP A 202 -43.28 22.80 -38.30
CA ASP A 202 -42.72 21.54 -38.79
C ASP A 202 -41.49 21.11 -37.98
N ALA A 203 -41.25 19.81 -37.91
CA ALA A 203 -40.06 19.23 -37.31
C ALA A 203 -39.06 18.85 -38.41
N THR A 204 -37.87 19.44 -38.39
CA THR A 204 -36.95 19.38 -39.55
C THR A 204 -35.68 18.56 -39.33
N GLU A 205 -35.22 18.43 -38.09
CA GLU A 205 -34.05 17.62 -37.73
C GLU A 205 -34.25 17.00 -36.34
N SER A 206 -33.93 15.72 -36.18
CA SER A 206 -33.93 15.08 -34.87
C SER A 206 -32.89 13.97 -34.72
N GLU A 207 -32.52 13.75 -33.46
CA GLU A 207 -31.70 12.64 -32.97
C GLU A 207 -32.51 12.00 -31.82
N PRO A 208 -33.02 10.77 -31.97
CA PRO A 208 -32.97 9.92 -33.17
C PRO A 208 -33.95 10.42 -34.27
N VAL A 209 -33.77 9.96 -35.51
CA VAL A 209 -34.44 10.50 -36.72
C VAL A 209 -35.96 10.32 -36.69
N GLU A 210 -36.46 9.35 -35.93
CA GLU A 210 -37.88 9.02 -35.82
C GLU A 210 -38.68 10.16 -35.18
N LEU A 211 -38.09 10.92 -34.25
CA LEU A 211 -38.77 12.02 -33.57
C LEU A 211 -39.27 13.07 -34.57
N GLN A 212 -38.54 13.33 -35.64
CA GLN A 212 -38.93 14.26 -36.70
C GLN A 212 -40.31 13.93 -37.30
N ARG A 213 -40.63 12.64 -37.45
CA ARG A 213 -41.86 12.20 -38.13
C ARG A 213 -43.07 12.06 -37.20
N VAL A 214 -42.81 11.95 -35.90
CA VAL A 214 -43.83 11.61 -34.90
C VAL A 214 -44.27 12.83 -34.12
N VAL A 215 -43.36 13.74 -33.76
CA VAL A 215 -43.64 14.87 -32.84
C VAL A 215 -44.83 15.72 -33.28
N THR A 216 -44.93 16.09 -34.55
CA THR A 216 -46.03 16.95 -35.07
C THR A 216 -47.34 16.20 -35.31
N LYS A 217 -47.34 14.87 -35.22
CA LYS A 217 -48.52 14.00 -35.45
C LYS A 217 -49.14 13.48 -34.16
N MET A 218 -48.53 13.76 -33.01
CA MET A 218 -49.05 13.33 -31.70
C MET A 218 -50.29 14.16 -31.32
N PRO A 219 -51.28 13.55 -30.64
CA PRO A 219 -52.54 14.23 -30.28
C PRO A 219 -52.33 15.42 -29.33
N ASP A 220 -51.26 15.39 -28.53
CA ASP A 220 -50.94 16.45 -27.56
C ASP A 220 -50.18 17.62 -28.19
N PHE A 221 -49.77 17.50 -29.45
CA PHE A 221 -49.20 18.60 -30.22
C PHE A 221 -50.33 19.52 -30.69
N THR A 222 -50.42 20.73 -30.13
CA THR A 222 -51.49 21.68 -30.47
C THR A 222 -50.93 23.04 -30.87
N ILE A 223 -51.48 23.57 -31.96
CA ILE A 223 -51.16 24.89 -32.49
C ILE A 223 -52.32 25.82 -32.16
N GLU A 224 -52.04 26.87 -31.39
CA GLU A 224 -52.94 27.97 -31.05
C GLU A 224 -52.39 29.27 -31.68
N PRO A 225 -53.20 30.33 -31.85
CA PRO A 225 -52.78 31.54 -32.56
C PRO A 225 -51.44 32.11 -32.08
N GLU A 226 -51.18 32.24 -30.78
CA GLU A 226 -49.90 32.79 -30.27
C GLU A 226 -49.07 31.74 -29.52
N ARG A 227 -49.40 30.45 -29.63
CA ARG A 227 -48.84 29.42 -28.76
C ARG A 227 -48.74 28.06 -29.45
N VAL A 228 -47.61 27.38 -29.26
CA VAL A 228 -47.40 26.00 -29.69
C VAL A 228 -47.16 25.14 -28.45
N LYS A 229 -48.06 24.19 -28.18
CA LYS A 229 -47.87 23.19 -27.11
C LYS A 229 -47.25 21.93 -27.70
N LEU A 230 -46.18 21.48 -27.06
CA LEU A 230 -45.42 20.30 -27.46
C LEU A 230 -45.89 19.07 -26.70
N PRO A 231 -45.88 17.89 -27.35
CA PRO A 231 -46.28 16.64 -26.72
C PRO A 231 -45.30 16.25 -25.60
N MET A 232 -45.78 15.43 -24.67
CA MET A 232 -44.95 14.81 -23.65
C MET A 232 -44.36 13.54 -24.24
N LEU A 233 -43.08 13.59 -24.61
CA LEU A 233 -42.39 12.49 -25.26
C LEU A 233 -41.27 11.95 -24.38
N ARG A 234 -40.97 10.67 -24.61
CA ARG A 234 -39.75 10.05 -24.10
C ARG A 234 -38.55 10.65 -24.82
N LEU A 235 -37.59 11.17 -24.07
CA LEU A 235 -36.32 11.69 -24.57
C LEU A 235 -35.17 11.00 -23.81
N GLY A 236 -34.42 10.16 -24.52
CA GLY A 236 -33.18 9.55 -24.05
C GLY A 236 -32.10 10.58 -23.77
N GLU A 237 -30.95 10.12 -23.26
CA GLU A 237 -29.78 11.00 -23.06
C GLU A 237 -29.32 11.56 -24.41
N GLU A 238 -29.12 12.88 -24.49
CA GLU A 238 -28.74 13.62 -25.69
C GLU A 238 -29.79 13.71 -26.82
N ASP A 239 -30.94 13.03 -26.72
CA ASP A 239 -32.02 13.11 -27.69
C ASP A 239 -32.46 14.56 -27.92
N SER A 240 -32.67 14.93 -29.18
CA SER A 240 -33.05 16.28 -29.56
C SER A 240 -33.87 16.35 -30.84
N TYR A 241 -34.67 17.40 -30.97
CA TYR A 241 -35.39 17.71 -32.20
C TYR A 241 -35.49 19.22 -32.40
N LYS A 242 -35.58 19.64 -33.66
CA LYS A 242 -35.74 21.04 -34.06
C LYS A 242 -37.13 21.27 -34.62
N LEU A 243 -37.73 22.36 -34.19
CA LEU A 243 -38.98 22.88 -34.71
C LEU A 243 -38.71 24.14 -35.50
N VAL A 244 -39.32 24.24 -36.68
CA VAL A 244 -39.40 25.45 -37.49
C VAL A 244 -40.83 25.94 -37.41
N VAL A 245 -41.02 27.12 -36.83
CA VAL A 245 -42.32 27.76 -36.62
C VAL A 245 -42.41 28.93 -37.58
N VAL A 246 -43.39 28.91 -38.48
CA VAL A 246 -43.71 30.02 -39.38
C VAL A 246 -44.75 30.91 -38.72
N LEU A 247 -44.49 32.21 -38.70
CA LEU A 247 -45.27 33.22 -38.00
C LEU A 247 -45.76 34.31 -38.95
N SER A 248 -46.86 34.96 -38.61
CA SER A 248 -47.36 36.19 -39.22
C SER A 248 -47.35 37.36 -38.22
N GLY A 249 -47.26 38.59 -38.73
CA GLY A 249 -47.16 39.79 -37.90
C GLY A 249 -45.75 40.10 -37.39
N THR A 250 -44.70 39.57 -38.04
CA THR A 250 -43.29 39.79 -37.68
C THR A 250 -42.75 41.03 -38.40
N ARG A 251 -43.07 42.23 -37.89
CA ARG A 251 -42.70 43.48 -38.57
C ARG A 251 -41.20 43.75 -38.50
N PRO A 252 -40.55 44.18 -39.61
CA PRO A 252 -39.14 44.55 -39.60
C PRO A 252 -38.85 45.67 -38.58
N GLY A 253 -37.97 45.40 -37.60
CA GLY A 253 -37.54 46.37 -36.59
C GLY A 253 -38.26 46.30 -35.24
N GLU A 254 -39.36 45.54 -35.11
CA GLU A 254 -39.98 45.23 -33.82
C GLU A 254 -39.21 44.09 -33.11
N GLN A 255 -39.09 44.17 -31.78
CA GLN A 255 -38.51 43.09 -30.98
C GLN A 255 -39.63 42.17 -30.49
N HIS A 256 -39.60 40.93 -30.94
CA HIS A 256 -40.51 39.90 -30.47
C HIS A 256 -39.73 38.93 -29.57
N GLU A 257 -40.30 38.62 -28.40
CA GLU A 257 -39.69 37.69 -27.45
C GLU A 257 -40.45 36.35 -27.48
N VAL A 258 -39.71 35.24 -27.54
CA VAL A 258 -40.29 33.90 -27.44
C VAL A 258 -40.16 33.45 -25.99
N THR A 259 -41.29 33.18 -25.34
CA THR A 259 -41.27 32.69 -23.95
C THR A 259 -41.56 31.19 -23.91
N VAL A 260 -40.86 30.50 -23.02
CA VAL A 260 -40.96 29.05 -22.85
C VAL A 260 -41.61 28.74 -21.50
N GLU A 261 -42.70 27.99 -21.52
CA GLU A 261 -43.43 27.53 -20.34
C GLU A 261 -43.38 26.01 -20.23
N GLY A 262 -43.20 25.46 -19.03
CA GLY A 262 -43.19 24.01 -18.80
C GLY A 262 -42.61 23.66 -17.44
N ALA A 263 -42.87 22.44 -16.97
CA ALA A 263 -42.35 21.96 -15.70
C ALA A 263 -42.04 20.46 -15.75
N LEU A 264 -40.91 20.08 -15.14
CA LEU A 264 -40.45 18.70 -15.00
C LEU A 264 -40.39 18.31 -13.52
N ARG A 265 -40.77 17.07 -13.22
CA ARG A 265 -40.67 16.47 -11.88
C ARG A 265 -39.19 16.26 -11.55
N GLU A 266 -38.74 16.90 -10.47
CA GLU A 266 -37.35 16.83 -10.00
C GLU A 266 -36.29 17.22 -11.05
N GLY A 267 -36.70 17.97 -12.09
CA GLY A 267 -35.85 18.41 -13.20
C GLY A 267 -35.84 19.93 -13.37
N ALA A 268 -35.21 20.39 -14.44
CA ALA A 268 -35.20 21.81 -14.82
C ALA A 268 -35.34 21.99 -16.33
N ILE A 269 -35.97 23.08 -16.75
CA ILE A 269 -36.03 23.52 -18.15
C ILE A 269 -35.13 24.75 -18.30
N THR A 270 -34.26 24.74 -19.30
CA THR A 270 -33.27 25.82 -19.54
C THR A 270 -33.31 26.28 -20.99
N THR A 271 -33.08 27.57 -21.22
CA THR A 271 -32.99 28.17 -22.57
C THR A 271 -31.54 28.34 -23.07
N THR A 272 -30.55 28.29 -22.16
CA THR A 272 -29.12 28.48 -22.47
C THR A 272 -28.37 27.18 -22.81
N GLU A 273 -27.21 27.27 -23.50
CA GLU A 273 -26.28 26.13 -23.71
C GLU A 273 -25.85 25.51 -22.37
N GLY A 274 -26.49 24.39 -22.03
CA GLY A 274 -26.13 23.59 -20.88
C GLY A 274 -24.86 22.79 -21.13
N ARG A 275 -23.69 23.43 -21.15
CA ARG A 275 -22.48 22.73 -20.69
C ARG A 275 -22.50 22.85 -19.18
N GLU A 276 -22.71 21.74 -18.48
CA GLU A 276 -22.62 21.69 -17.02
C GLU A 276 -21.29 22.32 -16.59
N LYS A 277 -21.32 23.55 -16.07
CA LYS A 277 -20.16 24.13 -15.39
C LYS A 277 -19.85 23.20 -14.23
N ILE A 278 -18.67 22.57 -14.25
CA ILE A 278 -18.14 21.78 -13.15
C ILE A 278 -18.39 22.57 -11.87
N ARG A 279 -19.18 22.00 -10.95
CA ARG A 279 -19.55 22.70 -9.72
C ARG A 279 -18.27 23.09 -8.99
N PRO A 280 -18.17 24.31 -8.42
CA PRO A 280 -16.98 24.71 -7.67
C PRO A 280 -16.71 23.77 -6.48
N ALA A 281 -17.72 23.06 -5.99
CA ALA A 281 -17.54 22.01 -4.99
C ALA A 281 -16.69 20.83 -5.52
N THR A 282 -16.87 20.40 -6.77
CA THR A 282 -16.09 19.31 -7.37
C THR A 282 -14.63 19.72 -7.57
N LEU A 283 -14.37 20.99 -7.91
CA LEU A 283 -13.01 21.54 -7.98
C LEU A 283 -12.34 21.62 -6.59
N LEU A 284 -13.09 22.02 -5.56
CA LEU A 284 -12.60 22.07 -4.19
C LEU A 284 -12.22 20.69 -3.65
N TRP A 285 -13.09 19.68 -3.84
CA TRP A 285 -12.81 18.31 -3.39
C TRP A 285 -11.70 17.64 -4.21
N GLY A 286 -11.65 17.87 -5.53
CA GLY A 286 -10.56 17.39 -6.38
C GLY A 286 -9.20 17.99 -5.97
N GLY A 287 -9.16 19.29 -5.71
CA GLY A 287 -7.95 19.98 -5.22
C GLY A 287 -7.50 19.47 -3.85
N LEU A 288 -8.44 19.27 -2.91
CA LEU A 288 -8.13 18.70 -1.59
C LEU A 288 -7.55 17.28 -1.72
N THR A 289 -8.12 16.45 -2.59
CA THR A 289 -7.65 15.08 -2.81
C THR A 289 -6.23 15.05 -3.36
N ALA A 290 -5.92 15.93 -4.34
CA ALA A 290 -4.57 16.03 -4.91
C ALA A 290 -3.52 16.50 -3.87
N VAL A 291 -3.87 17.47 -3.03
CA VAL A 291 -2.99 17.94 -1.95
C VAL A 291 -2.74 16.83 -0.91
N CYS A 292 -3.80 16.15 -0.45
CA CYS A 292 -3.66 15.07 0.52
C CYS A 292 -2.87 13.88 -0.04
N ALA A 293 -3.09 13.49 -1.29
CA ALA A 293 -2.32 12.42 -1.94
C ALA A 293 -0.84 12.80 -2.12
N GLY A 294 -0.55 14.06 -2.48
CA GLY A 294 0.83 14.56 -2.56
C GLY A 294 1.55 14.54 -1.21
N VAL A 295 0.87 14.97 -0.13
CA VAL A 295 1.41 14.89 1.24
C VAL A 295 1.66 13.44 1.65
N LEU A 296 0.72 12.54 1.39
CA LEU A 296 0.88 11.12 1.70
C LEU A 296 2.06 10.49 0.94
N ALA A 297 2.21 10.80 -0.35
CA ALA A 297 3.34 10.32 -1.15
C ALA A 297 4.69 10.82 -0.60
N VAL A 298 4.77 12.09 -0.19
CA VAL A 298 5.98 12.66 0.44
C VAL A 298 6.27 11.98 1.77
N VAL A 299 5.26 11.73 2.61
CA VAL A 299 5.43 11.02 3.90
C VAL A 299 5.92 9.59 3.68
N LEU A 300 5.33 8.86 2.72
CA LEU A 300 5.76 7.49 2.38
C LEU A 300 7.19 7.46 1.82
N LEU A 301 7.56 8.43 0.98
CA LEU A 301 8.93 8.57 0.46
C LEU A 301 9.93 8.87 1.59
N LEU A 302 9.60 9.75 2.52
CA LEU A 302 10.46 10.07 3.66
C LEU A 302 10.62 8.87 4.62
N ASN A 303 9.56 8.09 4.86
CA ASN A 303 9.63 6.89 5.69
C ASN A 303 10.50 5.78 5.08
N ASN A 304 10.58 5.70 3.75
CA ASN A 304 11.36 4.67 3.06
C ASN A 304 12.86 5.07 2.94
N VAL A 305 13.19 6.36 3.07
CA VAL A 305 14.56 6.87 2.95
C VAL A 305 15.23 7.04 4.32
N THR A 306 14.46 7.28 5.39
CA THR A 306 14.96 7.36 6.76
C THR A 306 14.00 6.65 7.70
N PRO A 307 14.28 5.42 8.16
CA PRO A 307 13.53 4.85 9.28
C PRO A 307 13.85 5.70 10.51
N PHE A 308 12.99 6.68 10.82
CA PHE A 308 13.02 7.38 12.11
C PHE A 308 12.42 6.45 13.17
N THR A 309 13.05 5.30 13.39
CA THR A 309 12.94 4.64 14.70
C THR A 309 13.66 5.56 15.67
N LYS A 310 12.95 6.10 16.66
CA LYS A 310 13.59 6.88 17.73
C LYS A 310 14.70 6.02 18.31
N LEU A 311 15.94 6.51 18.28
CA LEU A 311 17.09 5.76 18.76
C LEU A 311 16.84 5.37 20.23
N PRO A 312 16.92 4.08 20.59
CA PRO A 312 16.67 3.66 21.96
C PRO A 312 17.70 4.25 22.94
N GLU A 313 17.32 4.33 24.21
CA GLU A 313 18.14 4.94 25.25
C GLU A 313 19.44 4.13 25.45
N GLY A 314 20.59 4.82 25.43
CA GLY A 314 21.90 4.19 25.58
C GLY A 314 22.49 3.59 24.31
N VAL A 315 21.77 3.61 23.18
CA VAL A 315 22.33 3.20 21.89
C VAL A 315 23.16 4.34 21.30
N VAL A 316 24.42 4.05 20.96
CA VAL A 316 25.34 4.99 20.32
C VAL A 316 25.66 4.47 18.93
N CYS A 317 25.48 5.29 17.88
CA CYS A 317 25.81 4.89 16.52
C CYS A 317 27.21 5.36 16.12
N VAL A 318 28.11 4.40 15.91
CA VAL A 318 29.45 4.63 15.38
C VAL A 318 29.57 3.94 14.01
N PRO A 319 29.91 4.65 12.93
CA PRO A 319 30.05 4.05 11.61
C PRO A 319 31.27 3.13 11.54
N GLY A 320 31.22 2.11 10.68
CA GLY A 320 32.33 1.20 10.43
C GLY A 320 31.92 -0.26 10.38
N GLU A 321 32.90 -1.15 10.42
CA GLU A 321 32.70 -2.60 10.41
C GLU A 321 33.52 -3.28 11.49
N ILE A 322 32.89 -4.21 12.21
CA ILE A 322 33.56 -5.11 13.16
C ILE A 322 33.16 -6.56 12.88
N ALA A 323 34.03 -7.50 13.26
CA ALA A 323 33.71 -8.92 13.31
C ALA A 323 33.45 -9.38 14.75
N VAL A 324 32.43 -10.19 14.95
CA VAL A 324 32.14 -10.87 16.23
C VAL A 324 32.24 -12.37 15.98
N GLU A 325 33.25 -13.02 16.54
CA GLU A 325 33.51 -14.44 16.27
C GLU A 325 33.50 -15.31 17.53
N GLY A 326 32.90 -16.51 17.50
CA GLY A 326 33.11 -17.49 18.56
C GLY A 326 31.96 -18.46 18.78
N SER A 327 31.32 -18.40 19.95
CA SER A 327 30.23 -19.30 20.37
C SER A 327 29.21 -19.54 19.26
N SER A 328 28.95 -20.82 18.97
CA SER A 328 27.86 -21.19 18.07
C SER A 328 26.53 -21.34 18.79
N ALA A 329 26.52 -21.60 20.10
CA ALA A 329 25.28 -21.65 20.87
C ALA A 329 24.66 -20.25 20.92
N PHE A 330 25.47 -19.22 21.15
CA PHE A 330 25.00 -17.83 21.12
C PHE A 330 24.85 -17.25 19.70
N GLY A 331 25.16 -18.02 18.66
CA GLY A 331 25.31 -17.52 17.29
C GLY A 331 24.08 -16.84 16.71
N ARG A 332 22.89 -17.38 17.02
CA ARG A 332 21.62 -16.85 16.51
C ARG A 332 21.22 -15.56 17.24
N ALA A 333 21.37 -15.54 18.56
CA ALA A 333 21.18 -14.32 19.34
C ALA A 333 22.17 -13.22 18.90
N ALA A 334 23.45 -13.56 18.69
CA ALA A 334 24.44 -12.62 18.18
C ALA A 334 24.06 -12.04 16.81
N THR A 335 23.56 -12.88 15.91
CA THR A 335 23.10 -12.46 14.58
C THR A 335 21.90 -11.52 14.66
N GLU A 336 20.93 -11.84 15.53
CA GLU A 336 19.75 -10.99 15.76
C GLU A 336 20.12 -9.65 16.42
N LEU A 337 21.04 -9.67 17.39
CA LEU A 337 21.59 -8.47 18.03
C LEU A 337 22.32 -7.58 17.03
N ALA A 338 23.15 -8.17 16.17
CA ALA A 338 23.84 -7.46 15.08
C ALA A 338 22.86 -6.84 14.08
N GLY A 339 21.83 -7.58 13.67
CA GLY A 339 20.77 -7.10 12.77
C GLY A 339 19.97 -5.96 13.39
N SER A 340 19.58 -6.10 14.66
CA SER A 340 18.86 -5.07 15.41
C SER A 340 19.71 -3.79 15.56
N TYR A 341 20.99 -3.92 15.90
CA TYR A 341 21.90 -2.78 15.98
C TYR A 341 22.07 -2.09 14.62
N HIS A 342 22.20 -2.84 13.52
CA HIS A 342 22.27 -2.28 12.18
C HIS A 342 20.99 -1.52 11.79
N ALA A 343 19.82 -2.01 12.19
CA ALA A 343 18.55 -1.32 11.96
C ALA A 343 18.48 0.05 12.66
N TYR A 344 19.10 0.18 13.83
CA TYR A 344 19.24 1.48 14.53
C TYR A 344 20.37 2.34 13.97
N CYS A 345 21.47 1.72 13.54
CA CYS A 345 22.69 2.36 13.09
C CYS A 345 23.10 1.86 11.69
N PRO A 346 22.48 2.34 10.60
CA PRO A 346 22.69 1.80 9.25
C PRO A 346 24.12 1.91 8.70
N GLN A 347 24.94 2.79 9.29
CA GLN A 347 26.35 2.98 8.91
C GLN A 347 27.30 2.03 9.66
N ALA A 348 26.78 1.23 10.60
CA ALA A 348 27.52 0.24 11.36
C ALA A 348 27.24 -1.16 10.83
N SER A 349 28.28 -1.97 10.70
CA SER A 349 28.20 -3.37 10.24
C SER A 349 28.86 -4.28 11.26
N VAL A 350 28.11 -5.28 11.74
CA VAL A 350 28.60 -6.28 12.70
C VAL A 350 28.53 -7.65 12.03
N LYS A 351 29.67 -8.20 11.64
CA LYS A 351 29.75 -9.50 10.96
C LYS A 351 29.92 -10.62 11.98
N VAL A 352 28.88 -11.44 12.15
CA VAL A 352 28.89 -12.56 13.08
C VAL A 352 29.41 -13.83 12.40
N ARG A 353 30.33 -14.54 13.06
CA ARG A 353 30.80 -15.87 12.65
C ARG A 353 30.93 -16.79 13.86
N THR A 354 30.64 -18.06 13.70
CA THR A 354 30.54 -18.98 14.84
C THR A 354 31.44 -20.21 14.71
N PRO A 355 32.77 -20.04 14.65
CA PRO A 355 33.70 -21.17 14.53
C PRO A 355 33.84 -22.01 15.81
N GLY A 356 33.23 -21.57 16.92
CA GLY A 356 33.39 -22.13 18.26
C GLY A 356 34.16 -21.19 19.18
N SER A 357 33.83 -21.23 20.47
CA SER A 357 34.33 -20.33 21.51
C SER A 357 35.86 -20.23 21.55
N LEU A 358 36.55 -21.38 21.59
CA LEU A 358 38.02 -21.39 21.66
C LEU A 358 38.69 -20.86 20.38
N GLU A 359 38.09 -21.13 19.22
CA GLU A 359 38.61 -20.65 17.93
C GLU A 359 38.40 -19.14 17.75
N GLY A 360 37.25 -18.62 18.21
CA GLY A 360 37.00 -17.18 18.26
C GLY A 360 38.00 -16.45 19.15
N LEU A 361 38.29 -17.00 20.34
CA LEU A 361 39.30 -16.46 21.26
C LEU A 361 40.70 -16.47 20.66
N ARG A 362 41.12 -17.56 20.00
CA ARG A 362 42.42 -17.62 19.32
C ARG A 362 42.55 -16.57 18.22
N ARG A 363 41.54 -16.43 17.37
CA ARG A 363 41.54 -15.41 16.31
C ARG A 363 41.64 -13.99 16.86
N LEU A 364 40.93 -13.70 17.95
CA LEU A 364 41.02 -12.41 18.62
C LEU A 364 42.40 -12.18 19.27
N ALA A 365 42.99 -13.24 19.86
CA ALA A 365 44.31 -13.21 20.48
C ALA A 365 45.45 -13.07 19.47
N ASP A 366 45.29 -13.61 18.25
CA ASP A 366 46.26 -13.54 17.16
C ASP A 366 46.11 -12.24 16.34
N ASN A 367 44.95 -11.59 16.37
CA ASN A 367 44.70 -10.35 15.65
C ASN A 367 45.19 -9.12 16.42
N ASP A 368 46.15 -8.40 15.84
CA ASP A 368 46.68 -7.16 16.43
C ASP A 368 45.75 -5.94 16.28
N ASN A 369 44.71 -6.02 15.45
CA ASN A 369 43.74 -4.95 15.30
C ASN A 369 42.73 -4.90 16.46
N ARG A 370 43.03 -4.10 17.48
CA ARG A 370 42.18 -3.90 18.67
C ARG A 370 40.78 -3.32 18.39
N GLY A 371 40.59 -2.65 17.25
CA GLY A 371 39.36 -1.91 16.93
C GLY A 371 38.40 -2.65 15.99
N GLY A 372 38.79 -3.81 15.44
CA GLY A 372 38.03 -4.48 14.37
C GLY A 372 37.34 -5.78 14.76
N GLN A 373 37.57 -6.30 15.98
CA GLN A 373 37.10 -7.65 16.34
C GLN A 373 36.72 -7.78 17.81
N LEU A 374 35.68 -8.58 18.05
CA LEU A 374 35.26 -9.07 19.35
C LEU A 374 35.11 -10.59 19.27
N ALA A 375 35.13 -11.27 20.42
CA ALA A 375 34.86 -12.70 20.49
C ALA A 375 33.76 -13.05 21.50
N LEU A 376 33.03 -14.12 21.20
CA LEU A 376 31.98 -14.69 22.05
C LEU A 376 32.41 -16.07 22.53
N SER A 377 32.14 -16.40 23.79
CA SER A 377 32.55 -17.68 24.37
C SER A 377 31.59 -18.14 25.45
N ASP A 378 31.13 -19.39 25.32
CA ASP A 378 30.39 -20.09 26.38
C ASP A 378 31.36 -20.42 27.52
N GLY A 379 31.30 -19.65 28.60
CA GLY A 379 32.20 -19.77 29.73
C GLY A 379 33.49 -18.97 29.61
N ARG A 380 34.20 -18.90 30.74
CA ARG A 380 35.44 -18.14 30.88
C ARG A 380 36.65 -19.02 30.59
N PHE A 381 37.59 -18.50 29.79
CA PHE A 381 38.86 -19.17 29.51
C PHE A 381 40.00 -18.42 30.22
N ASP A 382 40.49 -18.98 31.33
CA ASP A 382 41.60 -18.43 32.11
C ASP A 382 42.98 -18.99 31.67
N ASP A 383 43.10 -19.38 30.40
CA ASP A 383 44.37 -19.85 29.85
C ASP A 383 45.35 -18.68 29.66
N PRO A 384 46.63 -18.79 30.10
CA PRO A 384 47.65 -17.77 29.89
C PRO A 384 47.78 -17.28 28.44
N GLN A 385 47.44 -18.09 27.43
CA GLN A 385 47.47 -17.70 26.02
C GLN A 385 46.47 -16.56 25.68
N PHE A 386 45.47 -16.34 26.53
CA PHE A 386 44.43 -15.31 26.37
C PHE A 386 44.57 -14.15 27.37
N ALA A 387 45.72 -14.03 28.06
CA ALA A 387 45.92 -13.01 29.10
C ALA A 387 45.77 -11.56 28.64
N GLN A 388 45.91 -11.30 27.34
CA GLN A 388 45.70 -9.99 26.68
C GLN A 388 44.22 -9.68 26.38
N LEU A 389 43.33 -10.66 26.55
CA LEU A 389 41.90 -10.50 26.30
C LEU A 389 41.18 -10.12 27.58
N VAL A 390 40.17 -9.25 27.44
CA VAL A 390 39.34 -8.79 28.55
C VAL A 390 37.98 -9.48 28.47
N PRO A 391 37.67 -10.43 29.36
CA PRO A 391 36.35 -11.04 29.44
C PRO A 391 35.33 -10.11 30.12
N GLN A 392 34.16 -9.97 29.52
CA GLN A 392 33.00 -9.32 30.09
C GLN A 392 31.80 -10.29 30.13
N PRO A 393 31.22 -10.59 31.30
CA PRO A 393 30.06 -11.47 31.39
C PRO A 393 28.86 -10.82 30.71
N LEU A 394 28.25 -11.53 29.78
CA LEU A 394 27.17 -11.02 28.92
C LEU A 394 25.81 -11.56 29.36
N ALA A 395 25.64 -12.87 29.38
CA ALA A 395 24.36 -13.51 29.69
C ALA A 395 24.54 -14.93 30.23
N ILE A 396 23.60 -15.39 31.05
CA ILE A 396 23.47 -16.80 31.42
C ILE A 396 22.85 -17.55 30.23
N VAL A 397 23.51 -18.63 29.82
CA VAL A 397 23.08 -19.54 28.75
C VAL A 397 22.76 -20.90 29.38
N PRO A 398 21.47 -21.26 29.48
CA PRO A 398 21.05 -22.60 29.89
C PRO A 398 21.34 -23.61 28.77
N PHE A 399 21.93 -24.74 29.14
CA PHE A 399 22.09 -25.89 28.25
C PHE A 399 21.18 -27.02 28.68
N THR A 400 20.81 -27.87 27.74
CA THR A 400 19.97 -29.04 27.99
C THR A 400 20.47 -30.22 27.18
N PHE A 401 20.07 -31.42 27.58
CA PHE A 401 20.22 -32.60 26.73
C PHE A 401 19.12 -32.60 25.68
N VAL A 402 19.47 -33.07 24.49
CA VAL A 402 18.59 -33.18 23.34
C VAL A 402 18.74 -34.55 22.73
N ALA A 403 17.64 -35.20 22.42
CA ALA A 403 17.60 -36.56 21.90
C ALA A 403 16.70 -36.66 20.67
N SER A 404 16.91 -37.68 19.85
CA SER A 404 15.98 -38.02 18.78
C SER A 404 14.62 -38.41 19.36
N ALA A 405 13.55 -38.16 18.60
CA ALA A 405 12.18 -38.35 19.11
C ALA A 405 11.88 -39.78 19.60
N ASN A 406 12.55 -40.79 19.04
CA ASN A 406 12.35 -42.21 19.35
C ASN A 406 13.04 -42.69 20.65
N VAL A 407 13.91 -41.87 21.27
CA VAL A 407 14.60 -42.23 22.52
C VAL A 407 13.57 -42.50 23.64
N PRO A 408 13.71 -43.57 24.45
CA PRO A 408 12.63 -44.01 25.36
C PRO A 408 12.50 -43.20 26.66
N VAL A 409 13.36 -42.20 26.89
CA VAL A 409 13.37 -41.37 28.10
C VAL A 409 13.06 -39.91 27.79
N ASN A 410 12.49 -39.19 28.76
CA ASN A 410 12.29 -37.73 28.71
C ASN A 410 13.05 -37.00 29.82
N ASP A 411 13.64 -37.75 30.75
CA ASP A 411 14.41 -37.27 31.88
C ASP A 411 15.62 -38.19 32.06
N LEU A 412 16.75 -37.63 32.46
CA LEU A 412 17.94 -38.37 32.85
C LEU A 412 18.32 -38.01 34.28
N SER A 413 18.76 -39.01 35.02
CA SER A 413 19.52 -38.72 36.24
C SER A 413 20.88 -38.11 35.87
N LEU A 414 21.47 -37.33 36.78
CA LEU A 414 22.83 -36.82 36.59
C LEU A 414 23.87 -37.95 36.43
N GLU A 415 23.64 -39.09 37.07
CA GLU A 415 24.47 -40.29 36.92
C GLU A 415 24.34 -40.89 35.51
N ASP A 416 23.13 -41.02 34.98
CA ASP A 416 22.90 -41.56 33.64
C ASP A 416 23.45 -40.65 32.56
N ALA A 417 23.28 -39.33 32.70
CA ALA A 417 23.91 -38.36 31.82
C ALA A 417 25.45 -38.55 31.79
N ARG A 418 26.09 -38.70 32.96
CA ARG A 418 27.53 -39.00 33.02
C ARG A 418 27.85 -40.31 32.31
N ARG A 419 27.10 -41.37 32.59
CA ARG A 419 27.35 -42.70 32.01
C ARG A 419 27.28 -42.68 30.48
N ILE A 420 26.33 -41.95 29.92
CA ILE A 420 26.16 -41.74 28.47
C ILE A 420 27.37 -40.99 27.90
N PHE A 421 27.66 -39.80 28.41
CA PHE A 421 28.67 -38.93 27.81
C PHE A 421 30.12 -39.33 28.10
N THR A 422 30.37 -40.16 29.12
CA THR A 422 31.67 -40.83 29.33
C THR A 422 31.77 -42.17 28.60
N GLY A 423 30.72 -42.59 27.88
CA GLY A 423 30.71 -43.78 27.04
C GLY A 423 30.67 -45.11 27.79
N THR A 424 30.16 -45.11 29.02
CA THR A 424 30.02 -46.32 29.85
C THR A 424 28.66 -47.00 29.67
N ALA A 425 27.62 -46.24 29.31
CA ALA A 425 26.34 -46.79 28.85
C ALA A 425 26.41 -46.96 27.32
N ARG A 426 25.96 -48.12 26.84
CA ARG A 426 26.02 -48.48 25.42
C ARG A 426 24.63 -48.56 24.79
N THR A 427 23.64 -49.05 25.53
CA THR A 427 22.26 -49.19 25.04
C THR A 427 21.27 -48.46 25.94
N TRP A 428 20.11 -48.09 25.40
CA TRP A 428 19.08 -47.42 26.19
C TRP A 428 18.57 -48.28 27.36
N SER A 429 18.62 -49.61 27.23
CA SER A 429 18.35 -50.55 28.30
C SER A 429 19.32 -50.43 29.49
N ASP A 430 20.54 -49.93 29.28
CA ASP A 430 21.50 -49.66 30.37
C ASP A 430 21.04 -48.48 31.24
N ILE A 431 20.15 -47.63 30.70
CA ILE A 431 19.58 -46.45 31.36
C ILE A 431 18.18 -46.76 31.90
N THR A 432 17.31 -47.35 31.09
CA THR A 432 15.92 -47.63 31.47
C THR A 432 15.76 -48.87 32.34
N GLY A 433 16.77 -49.76 32.34
CA GLY A 433 16.67 -51.09 32.96
C GLY A 433 15.71 -52.04 32.24
N ASN A 434 15.11 -51.63 31.12
CA ASN A 434 14.13 -52.41 30.37
C ASN A 434 14.82 -53.07 29.15
N PRO A 435 14.87 -54.41 29.07
CA PRO A 435 15.52 -55.12 27.98
C PRO A 435 14.94 -54.85 26.59
N ARG A 436 13.71 -54.32 26.49
CA ARG A 436 13.10 -53.96 25.21
C ARG A 436 13.70 -52.70 24.58
N ASP A 437 14.36 -51.86 25.38
CA ASP A 437 15.00 -50.63 24.92
C ASP A 437 16.43 -50.92 24.43
N ALA A 438 16.57 -51.92 23.55
CA ALA A 438 17.86 -52.45 23.13
C ALA A 438 18.62 -51.56 22.11
N GLY A 439 18.07 -50.38 21.79
CA GLY A 439 18.69 -49.40 20.89
C GLY A 439 20.08 -49.00 21.37
N GLU A 440 21.03 -48.92 20.44
CA GLU A 440 22.41 -48.50 20.73
C GLU A 440 22.47 -46.98 20.85
N ILE A 441 23.00 -46.47 21.96
CA ILE A 441 23.12 -45.05 22.22
C ILE A 441 24.14 -44.46 21.23
N ARG A 442 23.70 -43.42 20.51
CA ARG A 442 24.55 -42.63 19.60
C ARG A 442 24.78 -41.26 20.20
N VAL A 443 25.98 -41.03 20.73
CA VAL A 443 26.35 -39.73 21.29
C VAL A 443 26.81 -38.82 20.17
N VAL A 444 26.08 -37.72 19.97
CA VAL A 444 26.49 -36.60 19.11
C VAL A 444 27.05 -35.51 20.01
N GLY A 445 28.37 -35.47 20.13
CA GLY A 445 29.09 -34.48 20.92
C GLY A 445 29.56 -33.29 20.10
N ARG A 446 30.24 -32.36 20.77
CA ARG A 446 30.92 -31.22 20.12
C ARG A 446 32.43 -31.42 20.11
N THR A 447 33.12 -30.75 19.18
CA THR A 447 34.59 -30.72 19.14
C THR A 447 35.17 -30.08 20.40
N THR A 448 36.47 -30.30 20.67
CA THR A 448 37.17 -29.72 21.82
C THR A 448 37.27 -28.19 21.80
N SER A 449 36.97 -27.55 20.67
CA SER A 449 36.89 -26.08 20.53
C SER A 449 35.58 -25.47 21.02
N SER A 450 34.58 -26.30 21.39
CA SER A 450 33.26 -25.85 21.84
C SER A 450 33.25 -25.46 23.32
N GLY A 451 32.79 -24.25 23.63
CA GLY A 451 32.50 -23.84 25.01
C GLY A 451 31.36 -24.64 25.63
N THR A 452 30.33 -24.99 24.85
CA THR A 452 29.27 -25.92 25.27
C THR A 452 29.82 -27.27 25.77
N ARG A 453 30.79 -27.87 25.05
CA ARG A 453 31.45 -29.09 25.54
C ARG A 453 32.22 -28.86 26.83
N GLN A 454 32.94 -27.75 26.91
CA GLN A 454 33.66 -27.39 28.14
C GLN A 454 32.68 -27.27 29.32
N ALA A 455 31.53 -26.62 29.13
CA ALA A 455 30.48 -26.51 30.14
C ALA A 455 29.94 -27.90 30.56
N LEU A 456 29.72 -28.82 29.61
CA LEU A 456 29.33 -30.20 29.94
C LEU A 456 30.41 -30.88 30.81
N GLU A 457 31.66 -30.83 30.38
CA GLU A 457 32.79 -31.44 31.09
C GLU A 457 32.98 -30.86 32.49
N GLN A 458 32.84 -29.54 32.62
CA GLN A 458 33.03 -28.82 33.88
C GLN A 458 31.86 -28.96 34.85
N TYR A 459 30.62 -28.94 34.38
CA TYR A 459 29.46 -28.82 35.26
C TYR A 459 28.65 -30.12 35.39
N VAL A 460 28.72 -31.01 34.41
CA VAL A 460 28.02 -32.31 34.45
C VAL A 460 29.00 -33.43 34.77
N LEU A 461 30.12 -33.52 34.03
CA LEU A 461 31.05 -34.67 34.13
C LEU A 461 32.07 -34.55 35.27
N SER A 462 32.23 -33.36 35.85
CA SER A 462 33.18 -33.16 36.96
C SER A 462 32.63 -33.68 38.28
N ALA A 463 32.73 -34.99 38.48
CA ALA A 463 32.44 -35.67 39.75
C ALA A 463 33.61 -36.57 40.19
N PRO A 464 33.81 -36.78 41.50
CA PRO A 464 34.79 -37.75 41.99
C PRO A 464 34.53 -39.15 41.43
N GLY A 465 35.57 -39.81 40.92
CA GLY A 465 35.48 -41.17 40.37
C GLY A 465 34.87 -41.27 38.96
N VAL A 466 34.48 -40.15 38.34
CA VAL A 466 33.92 -40.11 36.98
C VAL A 466 34.95 -39.52 36.00
N PRO A 467 35.12 -40.06 34.77
CA PRO A 467 35.91 -39.41 33.74
C PRO A 467 35.41 -37.99 33.49
N ARG A 468 36.30 -37.00 33.60
CA ARG A 468 35.94 -35.58 33.48
C ARG A 468 35.80 -35.09 32.03
N LYS A 469 36.03 -35.97 31.06
CA LYS A 469 36.04 -35.66 29.63
C LYS A 469 34.97 -36.49 28.94
N GLN A 470 34.34 -35.88 27.94
CA GLN A 470 33.47 -36.62 27.03
C GLN A 470 34.26 -37.78 26.41
N ALA A 471 33.59 -38.90 26.16
CA ALA A 471 34.13 -40.03 25.42
C ALA A 471 34.76 -39.58 24.09
N GLN A 472 35.86 -40.23 23.71
CA GLN A 472 36.53 -39.97 22.44
C GLN A 472 35.62 -40.35 21.27
N SER A 473 35.77 -39.65 20.16
CA SER A 473 35.07 -39.99 18.92
C SER A 473 35.42 -41.42 18.48
N THR A 474 34.38 -42.20 18.21
CA THR A 474 34.46 -43.55 17.66
C THR A 474 33.85 -43.64 16.27
N SER A 475 33.28 -42.55 15.75
CA SER A 475 32.56 -42.49 14.49
C SER A 475 32.69 -41.12 13.84
N ASP A 476 33.04 -41.11 12.55
CA ASP A 476 33.05 -39.88 11.74
C ASP A 476 31.67 -39.60 11.13
N SER A 477 30.86 -40.64 10.92
CA SER A 477 29.55 -40.57 10.26
C SER A 477 28.37 -40.42 11.22
N CYS A 478 28.61 -40.52 12.52
CA CYS A 478 27.61 -40.68 13.59
C CYS A 478 26.77 -41.97 13.53
N ARG A 479 26.81 -42.72 12.41
CA ARG A 479 25.97 -43.89 12.16
C ARG A 479 26.68 -45.21 12.44
N GLU A 480 27.96 -45.27 12.15
CA GLU A 480 28.74 -46.50 12.28
C GLU A 480 30.10 -46.19 12.89
N ARG A 481 30.60 -47.13 13.71
CA ARG A 481 31.95 -47.05 14.25
C ARG A 481 32.98 -47.04 13.12
N ASN A 482 34.04 -46.26 13.31
CA ASN A 482 35.19 -46.26 12.42
C ASN A 482 35.89 -47.63 12.42
N ALA A 483 36.57 -47.97 11.32
CA ALA A 483 37.31 -49.22 11.21
C ALA A 483 38.36 -49.35 12.34
N GLY A 484 38.37 -50.51 13.02
CA GLY A 484 39.31 -50.79 14.11
C GLY A 484 38.83 -50.36 15.51
N VAL A 485 37.68 -49.69 15.62
CA VAL A 485 37.05 -49.41 16.92
C VAL A 485 36.41 -50.69 17.47
N ALA A 486 36.61 -50.97 18.75
CA ALA A 486 36.07 -52.15 19.40
C ALA A 486 34.52 -52.14 19.43
N PRO A 487 33.83 -53.27 19.11
CA PRO A 487 32.36 -53.32 19.01
C PRO A 487 31.60 -53.00 20.31
N ASN A 488 32.29 -53.05 21.46
CA ASN A 488 31.71 -52.79 22.77
C ASN A 488 31.78 -51.31 23.18
N LEU A 489 32.47 -50.46 22.42
CA LEU A 489 32.48 -49.01 22.65
C LEU A 489 31.24 -48.38 22.00
N PRO A 490 30.59 -47.38 22.63
CA PRO A 490 29.44 -46.71 22.04
C PRO A 490 29.80 -45.94 20.78
N ILE A 491 28.79 -45.57 20.00
CA ILE A 491 28.94 -44.70 18.83
C ILE A 491 28.98 -43.26 19.32
N VAL A 492 30.11 -42.59 19.13
CA VAL A 492 30.35 -41.21 19.51
C VAL A 492 30.90 -40.49 18.29
N CYS A 493 30.25 -39.41 17.87
CA CYS A 493 30.77 -38.52 16.84
C CYS A 493 30.83 -37.08 17.37
N GLU A 494 31.60 -36.22 16.72
CA GLU A 494 31.79 -34.83 17.12
C GLU A 494 31.39 -33.86 16.02
N GLN A 495 30.65 -32.81 16.38
CA GLN A 495 30.16 -31.78 15.48
C GLN A 495 30.76 -30.40 15.81
N GLY A 496 31.07 -29.64 14.77
CA GLY A 496 31.72 -28.33 14.91
C GLY A 496 30.78 -27.21 15.41
N SER A 497 29.49 -27.27 15.08
CA SER A 497 28.49 -26.24 15.41
C SER A 497 27.28 -26.82 16.14
N THR A 498 26.51 -25.96 16.82
CA THR A 498 25.25 -26.35 17.49
C THR A 498 24.22 -26.84 16.48
N ALA A 499 24.05 -26.11 15.37
CA ALA A 499 23.15 -26.49 14.28
C ALA A 499 23.46 -27.88 13.70
N ASN A 500 24.75 -28.17 13.43
CA ASN A 500 25.12 -29.49 12.92
C ASN A 500 24.85 -30.60 13.94
N LEU A 501 25.05 -30.34 15.24
CA LEU A 501 24.73 -31.29 16.31
C LEU A 501 23.24 -31.61 16.33
N THR A 502 22.37 -30.60 16.32
CA THR A 502 20.92 -30.81 16.35
C THR A 502 20.42 -31.53 15.10
N ASP A 503 20.95 -31.20 13.92
CA ASP A 503 20.61 -31.88 12.66
C ASP A 503 21.04 -33.36 12.66
N GLN A 504 22.22 -33.65 13.19
CA GLN A 504 22.70 -35.03 13.30
C GLN A 504 21.83 -35.86 14.24
N ILE A 505 21.39 -35.29 15.37
CA ILE A 505 20.47 -35.97 16.31
C ILE A 505 19.11 -36.18 15.67
N ALA A 506 18.57 -35.17 14.97
CA ALA A 506 17.27 -35.25 14.31
C ALA A 506 17.21 -36.33 13.22
N SER A 507 18.35 -36.66 12.60
CA SER A 507 18.43 -37.58 11.47
C SER A 507 18.75 -39.03 11.86
N GLN A 508 18.86 -39.34 13.15
CA GLN A 508 19.33 -40.63 13.64
C GLN A 508 18.51 -41.14 14.81
N ASP A 509 18.10 -42.40 14.72
CA ASP A 509 17.47 -43.09 15.83
C ASP A 509 18.47 -43.31 16.98
N ASP A 510 17.96 -43.28 18.21
CA ASP A 510 18.72 -43.55 19.42
C ASP A 510 19.85 -42.53 19.70
N ALA A 511 19.77 -41.35 19.07
CA ALA A 511 20.77 -40.30 19.19
C ALA A 511 20.51 -39.35 20.37
N ILE A 512 21.58 -38.92 21.03
CA ILE A 512 21.56 -37.95 22.12
C ILE A 512 22.78 -37.03 22.05
N GLY A 513 22.58 -35.77 22.39
CA GLY A 513 23.62 -34.76 22.54
C GLY A 513 23.17 -33.66 23.48
N TYR A 514 23.74 -32.47 23.30
CA TYR A 514 23.48 -31.31 24.15
C TYR A 514 23.62 -30.01 23.35
N ALA A 515 22.77 -29.05 23.68
CA ALA A 515 22.74 -27.72 23.06
C ALA A 515 22.09 -26.72 24.02
N ASP A 516 22.11 -25.43 23.66
CA ASP A 516 21.35 -24.41 24.38
C ASP A 516 19.85 -24.60 24.14
N VAL A 517 19.04 -24.19 25.13
CA VAL A 517 17.60 -24.45 25.11
C VAL A 517 16.93 -23.85 23.87
N SER A 518 17.32 -22.63 23.49
CA SER A 518 16.73 -21.94 22.33
C SER A 518 16.96 -22.67 21.01
N ASP A 519 18.15 -23.24 20.78
CA ASP A 519 18.40 -24.05 19.58
C ASP A 519 17.63 -25.37 19.61
N VAL A 520 17.48 -25.99 20.78
CA VAL A 520 16.69 -27.22 20.93
C VAL A 520 15.20 -26.98 20.67
N GLU A 521 14.63 -25.88 21.18
CA GLU A 521 13.21 -25.54 20.97
C GLU A 521 12.84 -25.31 19.51
N GLN A 522 13.83 -24.94 18.69
CA GLN A 522 13.62 -24.61 17.27
C GLN A 522 14.01 -25.76 16.33
N ALA A 523 14.69 -26.78 16.86
CA ALA A 523 15.04 -27.97 16.11
C ALA A 523 13.81 -28.89 15.94
N ALA A 524 13.60 -29.37 14.72
CA ALA A 524 12.54 -30.34 14.42
C ALA A 524 13.01 -31.78 14.69
N ASN A 525 12.07 -32.68 14.98
CA ASN A 525 12.32 -34.12 15.17
C ASN A 525 13.31 -34.49 16.29
N VAL A 526 13.53 -33.56 17.21
CA VAL A 526 14.26 -33.81 18.46
C VAL A 526 13.34 -33.53 19.64
N LYS A 527 13.76 -33.95 20.83
CA LYS A 527 13.11 -33.62 22.08
C LYS A 527 14.14 -33.20 23.12
N GLN A 528 13.74 -32.25 23.95
CA GLN A 528 14.49 -31.87 25.12
C GLN A 528 14.38 -32.96 26.20
N ILE A 529 15.49 -33.21 26.89
CA ILE A 529 15.60 -34.15 27.99
C ILE A 529 15.92 -33.37 29.27
N SER A 530 15.06 -33.51 30.28
CA SER A 530 15.29 -32.90 31.60
C SER A 530 16.39 -33.63 32.36
N LEU A 531 16.92 -32.97 33.39
CA LEU A 531 17.99 -33.51 34.24
C LEU A 531 17.54 -33.50 35.69
N ASP A 532 17.50 -34.68 36.33
CA ASP A 532 16.99 -34.90 37.68
C ASP A 532 15.59 -34.28 37.90
N GLY A 533 14.70 -34.42 36.91
CA GLY A 533 13.34 -33.88 36.92
C GLY A 533 13.23 -32.36 36.75
N ARG A 534 14.32 -31.67 36.43
CA ARG A 534 14.37 -30.20 36.26
C ARG A 534 14.59 -29.80 34.81
N ALA A 535 13.94 -28.71 34.40
CA ALA A 535 14.18 -28.09 33.11
C ALA A 535 15.40 -27.16 33.19
N ALA A 536 15.90 -26.74 32.03
CA ALA A 536 17.02 -25.79 31.93
C ALA A 536 16.51 -24.34 31.98
N THR A 537 15.74 -23.99 33.02
CA THR A 537 15.18 -22.62 33.22
C THR A 537 16.01 -21.82 34.22
N LEU A 538 15.86 -20.49 34.25
CA LEU A 538 16.53 -19.66 35.26
C LEU A 538 16.17 -20.04 36.70
N ASP A 539 14.90 -20.40 36.96
CA ASP A 539 14.47 -20.78 38.30
C ASP A 539 15.05 -22.14 38.71
N ASP A 540 15.11 -23.09 37.79
CA ASP A 540 15.78 -24.37 38.02
C ASP A 540 17.29 -24.20 38.23
N ILE A 541 17.93 -23.29 37.48
CA ILE A 541 19.34 -22.90 37.67
C ILE A 541 19.57 -22.37 39.08
N ARG A 542 18.75 -21.43 39.54
CA ARG A 542 18.81 -20.91 40.91
C ARG A 542 18.61 -22.00 41.96
N ALA A 543 17.77 -22.99 41.64
CA ALA A 543 17.50 -24.10 42.52
C ALA A 543 18.55 -25.22 42.45
N GLY A 544 19.58 -25.12 41.59
CA GLY A 544 20.70 -26.07 41.51
C GLY A 544 20.82 -26.89 40.22
N TYR A 545 20.08 -26.57 39.16
CA TYR A 545 20.31 -27.18 37.84
C TYR A 545 21.76 -26.92 37.39
N PRO A 546 22.53 -27.95 37.04
CA PRO A 546 23.98 -27.80 36.90
C PRO A 546 24.43 -27.36 35.50
N PHE A 547 23.64 -27.63 34.46
CA PHE A 547 24.12 -27.54 33.08
C PHE A 547 23.84 -26.19 32.42
N TRP A 548 24.63 -25.18 32.78
CA TRP A 548 24.54 -23.84 32.23
C TRP A 548 25.90 -23.15 32.33
N THR A 549 26.08 -22.06 31.59
CA THR A 549 27.27 -21.23 31.70
C THR A 549 26.94 -19.75 31.58
N VAL A 550 27.95 -18.90 31.76
CA VAL A 550 27.89 -17.49 31.40
C VAL A 550 28.55 -17.31 30.04
N GLU A 551 27.83 -16.74 29.09
CA GLU A 551 28.40 -16.24 27.84
C GLU A 551 29.26 -15.01 28.15
N TYR A 552 30.46 -14.98 27.58
CA TYR A 552 31.39 -13.86 27.74
C TYR A 552 31.66 -13.20 26.40
N LEU A 553 31.63 -11.87 26.41
CA LEU A 553 32.17 -11.06 25.34
C LEU A 553 33.64 -10.74 25.66
N TYR A 554 34.53 -11.02 24.72
CA TYR A 554 35.95 -10.71 24.81
C TYR A 554 36.35 -9.62 23.83
N SER A 555 37.23 -8.74 24.29
CA SER A 555 37.95 -7.77 23.48
C SER A 555 39.45 -7.85 23.74
N ARG A 556 40.28 -7.41 22.79
CA ARG A 556 41.72 -7.29 23.00
C ARG A 556 42.03 -5.99 23.74
N GLY A 557 42.19 -6.07 25.06
CA GLY A 557 42.16 -4.89 25.93
C GLY A 557 40.76 -4.28 26.00
N TRP A 558 40.65 -3.13 26.69
CA TRP A 558 39.40 -2.37 26.69
C TRP A 558 39.22 -1.64 25.35
N PRO A 559 38.05 -1.73 24.69
CA PRO A 559 37.77 -0.97 23.48
C PRO A 559 37.96 0.53 23.71
N GLU A 560 38.48 1.23 22.71
CA GLU A 560 38.61 2.68 22.78
C GLU A 560 37.22 3.33 22.96
N PRO A 561 37.08 4.36 23.82
CA PRO A 561 35.84 5.12 23.91
C PRO A 561 35.41 5.61 22.53
N GLU A 562 34.10 5.63 22.27
CA GLU A 562 33.52 6.07 20.99
C GLU A 562 33.87 5.20 19.76
N SER A 563 34.55 4.06 19.94
CA SER A 563 34.77 3.09 18.87
C SER A 563 33.53 2.21 18.63
N LEU A 564 33.41 1.64 17.42
CA LEU A 564 32.32 0.71 17.10
C LEU A 564 32.29 -0.53 18.01
N PRO A 565 33.41 -1.19 18.36
CA PRO A 565 33.38 -2.26 19.35
C PRO A 565 32.87 -1.81 20.72
N ALA A 566 33.21 -0.60 21.18
CA ALA A 566 32.70 -0.05 22.44
C ALA A 566 31.18 0.20 22.37
N ALA A 567 30.72 0.87 21.31
CA ALA A 567 29.31 1.17 21.09
C ALA A 567 28.45 -0.09 20.96
N PHE A 568 28.92 -1.09 20.21
CA PHE A 568 28.22 -2.37 20.09
C PHE A 568 28.22 -3.13 21.42
N LYS A 569 29.34 -3.17 22.15
CA LYS A 569 29.39 -3.75 23.50
C LYS A 569 28.36 -3.10 24.41
N ASP A 570 28.30 -1.77 24.46
CA ASP A 570 27.36 -1.04 25.33
C ASP A 570 25.91 -1.29 24.92
N TYR A 571 25.63 -1.36 23.61
CA TYR A 571 24.32 -1.75 23.07
C TYR A 571 23.84 -3.10 23.64
N LEU A 572 24.70 -4.10 23.79
CA LEU A 572 24.31 -5.41 24.33
C LEU A 572 23.72 -5.33 25.74
N PHE A 573 24.10 -4.31 26.53
CA PHE A 573 23.61 -4.11 27.89
C PHE A 573 22.43 -3.13 28.00
N THR A 574 21.97 -2.56 26.88
CA THR A 574 20.75 -1.74 26.82
C THR A 574 19.49 -2.58 27.05
N ARG A 575 18.35 -1.93 27.27
CA ARG A 575 17.07 -2.64 27.44
C ARG A 575 16.74 -3.48 26.21
N GLU A 576 17.03 -2.96 25.03
CA GLU A 576 16.77 -3.59 23.74
C GLU A 576 17.66 -4.80 23.55
N GLY A 577 18.96 -4.68 23.80
CA GLY A 577 19.89 -5.82 23.75
C GLY A 577 19.49 -6.95 24.71
N ARG A 578 19.11 -6.60 25.95
CA ARG A 578 18.60 -7.55 26.95
C ARG A 578 17.30 -8.22 26.52
N ALA A 579 16.36 -7.46 25.96
CA ALA A 579 15.10 -7.99 25.48
C ALA A 579 15.31 -8.96 24.30
N THR A 580 16.21 -8.64 23.37
CA THR A 580 16.60 -9.55 22.29
C THR A 580 17.16 -10.86 22.86
N MET A 581 18.11 -10.80 23.81
CA MET A 581 18.67 -12.01 24.46
C MET A 581 17.59 -12.84 25.17
N ALA A 582 16.66 -12.19 25.88
CA ALA A 582 15.57 -12.87 26.56
C ALA A 582 14.65 -13.65 25.60
N GLY A 583 14.51 -13.18 24.34
CA GLY A 583 13.80 -13.90 23.29
C GLY A 583 14.40 -15.26 22.92
N PHE A 584 15.68 -15.47 23.24
CA PHE A 584 16.40 -16.74 23.10
C PHE A 584 16.55 -17.48 24.44
N GLN A 585 15.79 -17.09 25.46
CA GLN A 585 15.90 -17.62 26.83
C GLN A 585 17.30 -17.47 27.45
N TYR A 586 18.06 -16.48 26.99
CA TYR A 586 19.32 -16.09 27.60
C TYR A 586 19.09 -14.93 28.55
N TYR A 587 19.68 -15.02 29.74
CA TYR A 587 19.42 -14.06 30.81
C TYR A 587 20.61 -13.12 30.97
N ALA A 588 20.48 -11.92 30.40
CA ALA A 588 21.54 -10.92 30.42
C ALA A 588 22.02 -10.61 31.84
N CYS A 589 23.33 -10.48 32.01
CA CYS A 589 23.93 -10.16 33.29
C CYS A 589 23.54 -8.76 33.75
N ALA A 590 22.91 -8.69 34.93
CA ALA A 590 22.44 -7.49 35.60
C ALA A 590 22.55 -7.67 37.13
N GLU A 591 22.22 -6.63 37.90
CA GLU A 591 22.36 -6.62 39.37
C GLU A 591 21.64 -7.80 40.05
N ASP A 592 20.46 -8.20 39.57
CA ASP A 592 19.68 -9.31 40.13
C ASP A 592 20.26 -10.72 39.81
N LEU A 593 21.25 -10.78 38.90
CA LEU A 593 21.94 -12.00 38.48
C LEU A 593 23.45 -11.96 38.78
N GLU A 594 23.93 -10.96 39.53
CA GLU A 594 25.35 -10.75 39.79
C GLU A 594 26.04 -11.99 40.38
N VAL A 595 25.37 -12.70 41.30
CA VAL A 595 25.91 -13.94 41.91
C VAL A 595 26.10 -15.04 40.87
N LEU A 596 25.16 -15.22 39.95
CA LEU A 596 25.24 -16.25 38.90
C LEU A 596 26.24 -15.85 37.82
N CYS A 597 26.24 -14.58 37.40
CA CYS A 597 27.19 -14.05 36.41
C CYS A 597 28.63 -13.93 36.94
N GLY A 598 28.81 -13.86 38.26
CA GLY A 598 30.12 -13.89 38.92
C GLY A 598 30.71 -15.30 39.04
N ARG A 599 29.99 -16.35 38.65
CA ARG A 599 30.48 -17.73 38.63
C ARG A 599 31.64 -17.84 37.63
N ARG A 600 32.79 -18.30 38.11
CA ARG A 600 33.99 -18.57 37.30
C ARG A 600 34.11 -20.05 37.00
#